data_AF-A0A9Q2YVR5-F1
#
_entry.id   AF-A0A9Q2YVR5-F1
#
_cell.length_a   1.000
_cell.length_b   1.000
_cell.length_c   1.000
_cell.angle_alpha   90.00
_cell.angle_beta   90.00
_cell.angle_gamma   90.00
#
_symmetry.space_group_name_H-M   'P 1'
#
loop_
_entity.id
_entity.type
_entity.pdbx_description
1 polymer ?
#
loop_
_entity_poly.entity_id
_entity_poly.type
_entity_poly.pdbx_seq_one_letter_code
_entity_poly.pdbx_strand_id
1 'polypeptide(L)'
;KTIREFKKNINLNITFFKISSNKEINNELIYCENIDNIKTEKSISVEKFDRIEISKLSNFIKKNLISINDKIQINEDNSKYYLILCEFNYNSKNSKEVIINNKINDELLKIKNNFLFEQKIKYKFKLYE
;
A
#
# COMPACT_ATOMS: atom_id res chain seq x y z
N LYS A 1 17.73 -2.67 1.09
CA LYS A 1 16.43 -2.81 0.38
C LYS A 1 15.47 -1.79 0.98
N THR A 2 15.05 -0.80 0.21
CA THR A 2 14.15 0.27 0.67
C THR A 2 12.72 -0.26 0.70
N ILE A 3 12.15 -0.41 1.89
CA ILE A 3 10.76 -0.87 2.08
C ILE A 3 9.85 0.34 1.82
N ARG A 4 9.03 0.28 0.77
CA ARG A 4 8.02 1.31 0.49
C ARG A 4 6.75 0.99 1.28
N GLU A 5 6.59 1.60 2.45
CA GLU A 5 5.36 1.49 3.24
C GLU A 5 4.24 2.39 2.69
N PHE A 6 3.00 1.91 2.74
CA PHE A 6 1.82 2.72 2.44
C PHE A 6 1.58 3.79 3.50
N LYS A 7 1.70 5.06 3.13
CA LYS A 7 0.89 6.11 3.76
C LYS A 7 -0.49 6.07 3.14
N LYS A 8 -1.55 6.13 3.97
CA LYS A 8 -3.00 6.15 3.67
C LYS A 8 -3.39 7.01 2.45
N ASN A 9 -3.06 6.58 1.25
CA ASN A 9 -3.24 7.35 0.04
C ASN A 9 -4.43 6.77 -0.73
N ILE A 10 -5.53 7.52 -0.71
CA ILE A 10 -6.86 7.16 -1.23
C ILE A 10 -6.84 6.98 -2.77
N ASN A 11 -5.75 7.37 -3.43
CA ASN A 11 -5.58 7.40 -4.89
C ASN A 11 -4.61 6.33 -5.44
N LEU A 12 -4.40 5.25 -4.69
CA LEU A 12 -3.62 4.10 -5.13
C LEU A 12 -4.51 3.05 -5.75
N ASN A 13 -4.18 2.67 -6.98
CA ASN A 13 -4.64 1.46 -7.60
C ASN A 13 -3.60 0.38 -7.36
N ILE A 14 -4.05 -0.84 -7.13
CA ILE A 14 -3.18 -1.96 -6.78
C ILE A 14 -3.58 -3.18 -7.60
N THR A 15 -2.59 -4.05 -7.81
CA THR A 15 -2.79 -5.29 -8.54
C THR A 15 -2.52 -6.45 -7.61
N PHE A 16 -3.51 -7.34 -7.47
CA PHE A 16 -3.36 -8.60 -6.76
C PHE A 16 -3.44 -9.79 -7.71
N PHE A 17 -2.85 -10.88 -7.27
CA PHE A 17 -3.13 -12.18 -7.84
C PHE A 17 -3.72 -13.08 -6.76
N LYS A 18 -4.81 -13.75 -7.12
CA LYS A 18 -5.37 -14.86 -6.34
C LYS A 18 -4.79 -16.14 -6.89
N ILE A 19 -4.21 -16.94 -6.01
CA ILE A 19 -3.58 -18.20 -6.33
C ILE A 19 -4.32 -19.29 -5.56
N SER A 20 -5.01 -20.14 -6.29
CA SER A 20 -5.79 -21.25 -5.75
C SER A 20 -5.23 -22.55 -6.30
N SER A 21 -5.24 -23.62 -5.51
CA SER A 21 -4.75 -24.92 -5.96
C SER A 21 -5.54 -26.04 -5.32
N ASN A 22 -5.65 -27.12 -6.06
CA ASN A 22 -6.26 -28.36 -5.58
C ASN A 22 -5.28 -29.18 -4.71
N LYS A 23 -4.02 -28.77 -4.66
CA LYS A 23 -2.94 -29.34 -3.83
C LYS A 23 -2.34 -28.26 -2.93
N GLU A 24 -1.70 -28.69 -1.85
CA GLU A 24 -0.95 -27.76 -1.00
C GLU A 24 0.17 -27.08 -1.80
N ILE A 25 0.17 -25.75 -1.79
CA ILE A 25 1.19 -24.93 -2.44
C ILE A 25 2.21 -24.53 -1.38
N ASN A 26 3.50 -24.72 -1.65
CA ASN A 26 4.52 -24.14 -0.81
C ASN A 26 4.46 -22.61 -0.94
N ASN A 27 4.02 -21.95 0.15
CA ASN A 27 3.92 -20.50 0.24
C ASN A 27 5.26 -19.81 -0.06
N GLU A 28 6.40 -20.44 0.24
CA GLU A 28 7.73 -19.90 -0.01
C GLU A 28 8.05 -19.73 -1.49
N LEU A 29 7.30 -20.37 -2.40
CA LEU A 29 7.51 -20.26 -3.85
C LEU A 29 6.66 -19.16 -4.48
N ILE A 30 5.70 -18.61 -3.74
CA ILE A 30 4.76 -17.60 -4.22
C ILE A 30 5.40 -16.22 -4.12
N TYR A 31 5.81 -15.72 -5.27
CA TYR A 31 6.36 -14.38 -5.49
C TYR A 31 5.86 -13.81 -6.82
N CYS A 32 5.66 -12.50 -6.89
CA CYS A 32 5.18 -11.79 -8.06
C CYS A 32 6.06 -12.03 -9.29
N GLU A 33 7.38 -12.10 -9.10
CA GLU A 33 8.36 -12.36 -10.17
C GLU A 33 8.17 -13.74 -10.81
N ASN A 34 7.58 -14.70 -10.09
CA ASN A 34 7.42 -16.08 -10.53
C ASN A 34 5.97 -16.47 -10.85
N ILE A 35 5.03 -15.52 -10.83
CA ILE A 35 3.59 -15.81 -11.03
C ILE A 35 3.33 -16.48 -12.39
N ASP A 36 4.00 -16.03 -13.45
CA ASP A 36 3.80 -16.60 -14.78
C ASP A 36 4.26 -18.07 -14.84
N ASN A 37 5.32 -18.42 -14.10
CA ASN A 37 5.79 -19.80 -13.99
C ASN A 37 4.79 -20.66 -13.20
N ILE A 38 4.28 -20.15 -12.07
CA ILE A 38 3.27 -20.83 -11.23
C ILE A 38 2.00 -21.13 -12.04
N LYS A 39 1.61 -20.22 -12.95
CA LYS A 39 0.45 -20.38 -13.83
C LYS A 39 0.55 -21.58 -14.78
N THR A 40 1.76 -22.07 -15.06
CA THR A 40 1.96 -23.22 -15.96
C THR A 40 1.69 -24.57 -15.31
N GLU A 41 1.60 -24.63 -13.97
CA GLU A 41 1.28 -25.86 -13.27
C GLU A 41 -0.21 -26.19 -13.36
N LYS A 42 -0.55 -27.39 -13.88
CA LYS A 42 -1.95 -27.82 -14.11
C LYS A 42 -2.84 -27.82 -12.86
N SER A 43 -2.26 -27.87 -11.67
CA SER A 43 -3.00 -27.89 -10.40
C SER A 43 -3.26 -26.52 -9.79
N ILE A 44 -2.70 -25.45 -10.38
CA ILE A 44 -2.76 -24.10 -9.83
C ILE A 44 -3.57 -23.19 -10.76
N SER A 45 -4.57 -22.51 -10.19
CA SER A 45 -5.31 -21.45 -10.84
C SER A 45 -4.81 -20.10 -10.35
N VAL A 46 -4.50 -19.21 -11.29
CA VAL A 46 -4.04 -17.85 -11.02
C VAL A 46 -5.01 -16.86 -11.67
N GLU A 47 -5.61 -16.01 -10.85
CA GLU A 47 -6.54 -14.95 -11.27
C GLU A 47 -5.95 -13.58 -10.95
N LYS A 48 -5.97 -12.65 -11.92
CA LYS A 48 -5.43 -11.29 -11.77
C LYS A 48 -6.56 -10.30 -11.46
N PHE A 49 -6.39 -9.54 -10.38
CA PHE A 49 -7.23 -8.40 -10.02
C PHE A 49 -6.44 -7.11 -10.24
N ASP A 50 -6.64 -6.49 -11.39
CA ASP A 50 -5.87 -5.31 -11.81
C ASP A 50 -6.60 -4.01 -11.48
N ARG A 51 -5.82 -2.96 -11.20
CA ARG A 51 -6.28 -1.58 -10.96
C ARG A 51 -7.37 -1.43 -9.89
N ILE A 52 -7.31 -2.23 -8.83
CA ILE A 52 -8.24 -2.13 -7.71
C ILE A 52 -7.93 -0.89 -6.89
N GLU A 53 -8.89 0.01 -6.71
CA GLU A 53 -8.70 1.15 -5.82
C GLU A 53 -8.53 0.66 -4.38
N ILE A 54 -7.45 1.08 -3.72
CA ILE A 54 -7.16 0.70 -2.34
C ILE A 54 -8.31 1.08 -1.40
N SER A 55 -9.04 2.16 -1.69
CA SER A 55 -10.20 2.61 -0.93
C SER A 55 -11.29 1.54 -0.82
N LYS A 56 -11.51 0.76 -1.88
CA LYS A 56 -12.56 -0.27 -2.00
C LYS A 56 -12.22 -1.57 -1.28
N LEU A 57 -10.98 -1.75 -0.85
CA LEU A 57 -10.58 -2.96 -0.12
C LEU A 57 -11.10 -2.99 1.32
N SER A 58 -11.28 -4.20 1.83
CA SER A 58 -11.52 -4.42 3.25
C SER A 58 -10.32 -3.97 4.10
N ASN A 59 -10.60 -3.58 5.34
CA ASN A 59 -9.55 -3.21 6.30
C ASN A 59 -8.59 -4.36 6.58
N PHE A 60 -9.06 -5.60 6.47
CA PHE A 60 -8.22 -6.78 6.62
C PHE A 60 -7.12 -6.83 5.54
N ILE A 61 -7.49 -6.65 4.27
CA ILE A 61 -6.51 -6.66 3.17
C ILE A 61 -5.56 -5.48 3.29
N LYS A 62 -6.08 -4.27 3.55
CA LYS A 62 -5.28 -3.03 3.71
C LYS A 62 -4.19 -3.14 4.80
N LYS A 63 -4.45 -3.89 5.87
CA LYS A 63 -3.53 -4.04 7.00
C LYS A 63 -2.46 -5.11 6.77
N ASN A 64 -2.72 -6.08 5.91
CA ASN A 64 -1.83 -7.23 5.74
C ASN A 64 -1.06 -7.20 4.41
N LEU A 65 -1.55 -6.47 3.41
CA LEU A 65 -0.90 -6.32 2.10
C LEU A 65 -0.36 -4.90 1.96
N ILE A 66 0.81 -4.64 2.54
CA ILE A 66 1.42 -3.32 2.65
C ILE A 66 2.56 -3.13 1.63
N SER A 67 3.23 -4.20 1.25
CA SER A 67 4.39 -4.17 0.36
C SER A 67 4.20 -5.12 -0.81
N ILE A 68 4.95 -4.89 -1.89
CA ILE A 68 5.05 -5.87 -2.98
C ILE A 68 5.54 -7.20 -2.41
N ASN A 69 4.98 -8.30 -2.89
CA ASN A 69 5.16 -9.66 -2.40
C ASN A 69 4.56 -9.96 -1.02
N ASP A 70 3.91 -9.00 -0.36
CA ASP A 70 3.07 -9.33 0.79
C ASP A 70 1.96 -10.27 0.32
N LYS A 71 1.66 -11.25 1.16
CA LYS A 71 0.70 -12.30 0.86
C LYS A 71 -0.10 -12.67 2.09
N ILE A 72 -1.37 -12.92 1.86
CA ILE A 72 -2.29 -13.42 2.87
C ILE A 72 -2.89 -14.73 2.40
N GLN A 73 -3.04 -15.66 3.34
CA GLN A 73 -3.83 -16.85 3.13
C GLN A 73 -5.26 -16.56 3.55
N ILE A 74 -6.22 -16.88 2.70
CA ILE A 74 -7.65 -16.78 3.00
C ILE A 74 -8.25 -18.19 2.91
N ASN A 75 -9.03 -18.53 3.92
CA ASN A 75 -9.76 -19.78 4.00
C ASN A 75 -11.26 -19.44 3.99
N GLU A 76 -11.98 -19.80 2.93
CA GLU A 76 -13.42 -19.58 2.77
C GLU A 76 -14.09 -20.87 2.28
N ASP A 77 -15.13 -21.34 2.96
CA ASP A 77 -16.01 -22.45 2.53
C ASP A 77 -15.28 -23.66 1.91
N ASN A 78 -14.34 -24.23 2.67
CA ASN A 78 -13.46 -25.36 2.27
C ASN A 78 -12.48 -25.07 1.12
N SER A 79 -12.35 -23.82 0.69
CA SER A 79 -11.35 -23.37 -0.26
C SER A 79 -10.25 -22.57 0.45
N LYS A 80 -9.00 -22.85 0.09
CA LYS A 80 -7.82 -22.14 0.57
C LYS A 80 -7.15 -21.48 -0.64
N TYR A 81 -6.93 -20.19 -0.55
CA TYR A 81 -6.22 -19.45 -1.58
C TYR A 81 -5.27 -18.42 -0.97
N TYR A 82 -4.28 -18.03 -1.76
CA TYR A 82 -3.36 -16.95 -1.43
C TYR A 82 -3.73 -15.72 -2.24
N LEU A 83 -3.72 -14.56 -1.59
CA LEU A 83 -3.77 -13.26 -2.26
C LEU A 83 -2.39 -12.62 -2.10
N ILE A 84 -1.72 -12.34 -3.22
CA ILE A 84 -0.41 -11.68 -3.24
C ILE A 84 -0.51 -10.32 -3.94
N LEU A 85 0.17 -9.33 -3.37
CA LEU A 85 0.21 -7.96 -3.86
C LEU A 85 1.43 -7.75 -4.77
N CYS A 86 1.18 -7.38 -6.03
CA CYS A 86 2.25 -7.35 -7.05
C CYS A 86 2.52 -6.01 -7.69
N GLU A 87 1.58 -5.07 -7.69
CA GLU A 87 1.84 -3.73 -8.23
C GLU A 87 1.13 -2.63 -7.47
N PHE A 88 1.74 -1.44 -7.52
CA PHE A 88 1.16 -0.18 -7.06
C PHE A 88 1.19 0.83 -8.20
N ASN A 89 0.04 1.35 -8.58
CA ASN A 89 -0.09 2.40 -9.57
C ASN A 89 -0.86 3.57 -8.96
N TYR A 90 -0.22 4.72 -8.86
CA TYR A 90 -0.92 5.94 -8.50
C TYR A 90 -1.84 6.34 -9.64
N ASN A 91 -3.11 6.59 -9.33
CA ASN A 91 -4.06 7.03 -10.33
C ASN A 91 -3.66 8.43 -10.81
N SER A 92 -3.18 8.55 -12.06
CA SER A 92 -2.50 9.74 -12.58
C SER A 92 -3.39 10.99 -12.65
N LYS A 93 -4.71 10.80 -12.63
CA LYS A 93 -5.69 11.90 -12.56
C LYS A 93 -5.64 12.67 -11.24
N ASN A 94 -5.30 12.02 -10.12
CA ASN A 94 -5.28 12.65 -8.78
C ASN A 94 -3.87 12.84 -8.21
N SER A 95 -2.82 12.31 -8.85
CA SER A 95 -1.44 12.39 -8.34
C SER A 95 -0.89 13.83 -8.38
N LYS A 96 -1.31 14.66 -9.35
CA LYS A 96 -0.99 16.10 -9.35
C LYS A 96 -1.59 16.80 -8.13
N GLU A 97 -2.85 16.53 -7.80
CA GLU A 97 -3.55 17.09 -6.65
C GLU A 97 -2.93 16.67 -5.32
N VAL A 98 -2.52 15.41 -5.17
CA VAL A 98 -1.83 14.93 -3.96
C VAL A 98 -0.44 15.56 -3.81
N ILE A 99 0.31 15.70 -4.91
CA ILE A 99 1.61 16.40 -4.90
C ILE A 99 1.42 17.87 -4.52
N ILE A 100 0.38 18.52 -5.04
CA ILE A 100 0.02 19.91 -4.71
C ILE A 100 -0.39 20.04 -3.24
N ASN A 101 -1.27 19.16 -2.74
CA ASN A 101 -1.73 19.19 -1.35
C ASN A 101 -0.61 18.93 -0.35
N ASN A 102 0.33 18.04 -0.68
CA ASN A 102 1.51 17.82 0.17
C ASN A 102 2.41 19.06 0.21
N LYS A 103 2.63 19.73 -0.93
CA LYS A 103 3.36 21.00 -0.95
C LYS A 103 2.66 22.10 -0.15
N ILE A 104 1.34 22.22 -0.27
CA ILE A 104 0.53 23.19 0.49
C ILE A 104 0.62 22.90 1.99
N ASN A 105 0.55 21.64 2.41
CA ASN A 105 0.70 21.26 3.82
C ASN A 105 2.09 21.58 4.36
N ASP A 106 3.15 21.34 3.58
CA ASP A 106 4.51 21.69 3.97
C ASP A 106 4.70 23.21 4.11
N GLU A 107 4.10 24.00 3.21
CA GLU A 107 4.09 25.47 3.33
C GLU A 107 3.30 25.96 4.54
N LEU A 108 2.12 25.39 4.81
CA LEU A 108 1.34 25.71 6.02
C LEU A 108 2.11 25.39 7.30
N LEU A 109 2.86 24.27 7.32
CA LEU A 109 3.70 23.91 8.46
C LEU A 109 4.83 24.93 8.67
N LYS A 110 5.47 25.38 7.58
CA LYS A 110 6.50 26.44 7.62
C LYS A 110 5.93 27.76 8.13
N ILE A 111 4.76 28.18 7.62
CA ILE A 111 4.08 29.40 8.07
C ILE A 111 3.77 29.32 9.57
N LYS A 112 3.20 28.20 10.03
CA LYS A 112 2.90 27.98 11.44
C LYS A 112 4.15 28.03 12.32
N ASN A 113 5.25 27.42 11.86
CA ASN A 113 6.52 27.42 12.58
C ASN A 113 7.15 28.82 12.63
N ASN A 114 7.12 29.57 11.53
CA ASN A 114 7.59 30.95 11.48
C ASN A 114 6.77 31.85 12.41
N PHE A 115 5.44 31.75 12.35
CA PHE A 115 4.56 32.49 13.26
C PHE A 115 4.87 32.18 14.73
N LEU A 116 5.00 30.90 15.09
CA LEU A 116 5.37 30.50 16.45
C LEU A 116 6.73 31.03 16.88
N PHE A 117 7.71 31.03 15.96
CA PHE A 117 9.04 31.58 16.19
C PHE A 117 8.99 33.09 16.44
N GLU A 118 8.27 33.84 15.60
CA GLU A 118 8.08 35.28 15.77
C GLU A 118 7.39 35.63 17.10
N GLN A 119 6.35 34.88 17.49
CA GLN A 119 5.69 35.09 18.77
C GLN A 119 6.63 34.81 19.95
N LYS A 120 7.45 33.76 19.88
CA LYS A 120 8.47 33.47 20.92
C LYS A 120 9.46 34.62 21.09
N ILE A 121 9.92 35.23 19.98
CA ILE A 121 10.78 36.41 20.01
C ILE A 121 10.04 37.60 20.62
N LYS A 122 8.84 37.91 20.12
CA LYS A 122 8.03 39.06 20.54
C LYS A 122 7.74 39.05 22.04
N TYR A 123 7.39 37.90 22.57
CA TYR A 123 7.07 37.73 24.00
C TYR A 123 8.29 37.40 24.87
N LYS A 124 9.51 37.43 24.32
CA LYS A 124 10.77 37.07 25.02
C LYS A 124 10.62 35.77 25.83
N PHE A 125 10.05 34.74 25.22
CA PHE A 125 9.86 33.44 25.88
C PHE A 125 11.23 32.89 26.29
N LYS A 126 11.54 32.92 27.58
CA LYS A 126 12.65 32.18 28.17
C LYS A 126 12.11 30.83 28.61
N LEU A 127 12.67 29.75 28.06
CA LEU A 127 12.54 28.43 28.66
C LEU A 127 13.32 28.49 29.98
N TYR A 128 12.60 28.46 31.10
CA TYR A 128 13.21 28.16 32.38
C TYR A 128 13.29 26.64 32.47
N GLU A 129 14.52 26.11 32.51
CA GLU A 129 14.80 24.72 32.91
C GLU A 129 14.58 24.52 34.40
#